data_AF-A0A660RE11-F1
#
_entry.id   AF-A0A660RE11-F1
#
_cell.length_a   1.000
_cell.length_b   1.000
_cell.length_c   1.000
_cell.angle_alpha   90.00
_cell.angle_beta   90.00
_cell.angle_gamma   90.00
#
_symmetry.space_group_name_H-M   'P 1'
#
loop_
_entity.id
_entity.type
_entity.pdbx_description
1 polymer ?
#
loop_
_entity_poly.entity_id
_entity_poly.type
_entity_poly.pdbx_seq_one_letter_code
_entity_poly.pdbx_strand_id
1 'polypeptide(L)'
;FRLVDLEFDVDWHTRRNMLRLNIQTDFLTRRVRNEIAFGYIERKTTKNTSFEMARFEVPQHRWLEMGEDDHGLVIVNDSKYGFSAHHSEISLSLLRGAIYPDFFSDEGKHHFEFRLIPHDGDWKPVALRHGVSFNMMIPAIHGRIRNPMGILKELFEISENPVLSSLKKRYDSEEVVVRFYESRGERTKLNIKKGMFRSNILEDELEPAGSCEIFRPFAVRTFIYKPLK
;
A
#
# COMPACT_ATOMS: atom_id res chain seq x y z
N PHE A 1 -0.77 -19.16 10.48
CA PHE A 1 -1.71 -18.12 10.05
C PHE A 1 -2.67 -18.73 9.05
N ARG A 2 -3.98 -18.60 9.27
CA ARG A 2 -4.97 -18.98 8.27
C ARG A 2 -5.20 -17.75 7.40
N LEU A 3 -4.78 -17.81 6.15
CA LEU A 3 -5.15 -16.83 5.12
C LEU A 3 -5.92 -17.59 4.03
N VAL A 4 -6.72 -16.86 3.27
CA VAL A 4 -7.43 -17.41 2.11
C VAL A 4 -7.00 -16.63 0.89
N ASP A 5 -6.46 -17.34 -0.09
CA ASP A 5 -6.19 -16.80 -1.42
C ASP A 5 -7.39 -17.07 -2.32
N LEU A 6 -7.80 -16.04 -3.06
CA LEU A 6 -8.88 -16.08 -4.04
C LEU A 6 -8.28 -15.72 -5.39
N GLU A 7 -8.39 -16.64 -6.33
CA GLU A 7 -7.90 -16.50 -7.69
C GLU A 7 -9.08 -16.51 -8.66
N PHE A 8 -9.10 -15.58 -9.60
CA PHE A 8 -10.18 -15.44 -10.56
C PHE A 8 -9.64 -15.42 -11.99
N ASP A 9 -10.03 -16.43 -12.77
CA ASP A 9 -9.88 -16.44 -14.23
C ASP A 9 -11.24 -16.17 -14.86
N VAL A 10 -11.38 -15.03 -15.54
CA VAL A 10 -12.66 -14.57 -16.10
C VAL A 10 -12.50 -14.30 -17.59
N ASP A 11 -13.30 -14.97 -18.42
CA ASP A 11 -13.48 -14.62 -19.83
C ASP A 11 -14.67 -13.67 -19.97
N TRP A 12 -14.39 -12.37 -20.03
CA TRP A 12 -15.37 -11.30 -19.91
C TRP A 12 -15.86 -10.83 -21.29
N HIS A 13 -17.13 -11.11 -21.59
CA HIS A 13 -17.82 -10.66 -22.82
C HIS A 13 -19.10 -9.85 -22.51
N THR A 14 -19.28 -9.44 -21.25
CA THR A 14 -20.51 -8.77 -20.81
C THR A 14 -20.42 -7.26 -20.98
N ARG A 15 -21.52 -6.62 -21.40
CA ARG A 15 -21.60 -5.19 -21.71
C ARG A 15 -22.62 -4.49 -20.83
N ARG A 16 -22.33 -3.26 -20.41
CA ARG A 16 -23.15 -2.45 -19.48
C ARG A 16 -23.39 -3.12 -18.11
N ASN A 17 -22.52 -4.07 -17.76
CA ASN A 17 -22.53 -4.75 -16.47
C ASN A 17 -21.24 -4.45 -15.71
N MET A 18 -21.33 -4.66 -14.40
CA MET A 18 -20.21 -4.58 -13.48
C MET A 18 -20.16 -5.86 -12.66
N LEU A 19 -19.03 -6.56 -12.72
CA LEU A 19 -18.76 -7.69 -11.84
C LEU A 19 -18.19 -7.17 -10.53
N ARG A 20 -18.74 -7.65 -9.41
CA ARG A 20 -18.28 -7.30 -8.06
C ARG A 20 -18.13 -8.55 -7.21
N LEU A 21 -17.18 -8.50 -6.28
CA LEU A 21 -17.04 -9.47 -5.20
C LEU A 21 -17.57 -8.84 -3.92
N ASN A 22 -18.63 -9.42 -3.37
CA ASN A 22 -19.20 -8.99 -2.09
C ASN A 22 -18.70 -9.92 -0.99
N ILE A 23 -18.13 -9.33 0.05
CA ILE A 23 -17.63 -10.02 1.24
C ILE A 23 -18.47 -9.51 2.40
N GLN A 24 -19.34 -10.37 2.89
CA GLN A 24 -20.15 -10.12 4.06
C GLN A 24 -19.34 -10.49 5.30
N THR A 25 -19.13 -9.52 6.19
CA THR A 25 -18.52 -9.74 7.51
C THR A 25 -19.57 -9.64 8.61
N ASP A 26 -19.17 -9.98 9.83
CA ASP A 26 -19.98 -9.83 11.05
C ASP A 26 -19.41 -8.75 11.99
N PHE A 27 -18.48 -7.91 11.50
CA PHE A 27 -17.86 -6.88 12.32
C PHE A 27 -18.80 -5.71 12.56
N LEU A 28 -18.95 -5.29 13.82
CA LEU A 28 -19.68 -4.08 14.15
C LEU A 28 -18.74 -2.87 14.12
N THR A 29 -18.50 -2.33 12.92
CA THR A 29 -17.66 -1.15 12.75
C THR A 29 -18.32 -0.04 11.95
N ARG A 30 -17.99 1.20 12.33
CA ARG A 30 -18.43 2.41 11.62
C ARG A 30 -17.41 2.90 10.60
N ARG A 31 -16.29 2.19 10.44
CA ARG A 31 -15.15 2.62 9.62
C ARG A 31 -14.56 1.46 8.83
N VAL A 32 -14.06 1.78 7.65
CA VAL A 32 -13.16 0.97 6.85
C VAL A 32 -11.88 1.77 6.67
N ARG A 33 -10.72 1.12 6.80
CA ARG A 33 -9.41 1.73 6.54
C ARG A 33 -8.91 1.23 5.20
N ASN A 34 -8.31 2.08 4.38
CA ASN A 34 -7.68 1.60 3.16
C ASN A 34 -6.45 2.41 2.79
N GLU A 35 -5.58 1.74 2.04
CA GLU A 35 -4.33 2.31 1.60
C GLU A 35 -4.57 3.48 0.62
N ILE A 36 -3.76 4.50 0.80
CA ILE A 36 -3.50 5.59 -0.15
C ILE A 36 -1.99 5.74 -0.34
N ALA A 37 -1.56 6.65 -1.20
CA ALA A 37 -0.13 6.95 -1.34
C ALA A 37 0.47 7.34 0.03
N PHE A 38 1.51 6.61 0.45
CA PHE A 38 2.28 6.86 1.67
C PHE A 38 1.49 6.87 2.99
N GLY A 39 0.38 6.15 3.06
CA GLY A 39 -0.40 6.05 4.30
C GLY A 39 -1.74 5.37 4.10
N TYR A 40 -2.69 5.71 4.95
CA TYR A 40 -4.06 5.21 4.86
C TYR A 40 -5.06 6.29 5.23
N ILE A 41 -6.31 6.05 4.86
CA ILE A 41 -7.44 6.90 5.22
C ILE A 41 -8.55 6.05 5.83
N GLU A 42 -9.24 6.62 6.82
CA GLU A 42 -10.45 6.02 7.38
C GLU A 42 -11.68 6.62 6.70
N ARG A 43 -12.58 5.74 6.24
CA ARG A 43 -13.87 6.12 5.66
C ARG A 43 -14.98 5.51 6.48
N LYS A 44 -16.09 6.24 6.61
CA LYS A 44 -17.27 5.71 7.30
C LYS A 44 -17.96 4.64 6.47
N THR A 45 -18.56 3.66 7.15
CA THR A 45 -19.37 2.58 6.55
C THR A 45 -20.87 2.90 6.54
N THR A 46 -21.24 4.13 6.91
CA THR A 46 -22.63 4.62 6.95
C THR A 46 -22.95 5.49 5.73
N LYS A 47 -24.23 5.82 5.55
CA LYS A 47 -24.76 6.72 4.50
C LYS A 47 -25.56 7.88 5.10
N ASN A 48 -25.13 8.40 6.25
CA ASN A 48 -25.91 9.35 7.05
C ASN A 48 -25.90 10.79 6.50
N THR A 49 -24.90 11.13 5.69
CA THR A 49 -24.73 12.47 5.11
C THR A 49 -24.67 12.37 3.58
N SER A 50 -24.91 13.48 2.88
CA SER A 50 -24.75 13.54 1.42
C SER A 50 -23.35 13.15 0.96
N PHE A 51 -22.32 13.53 1.73
CA PHE A 51 -20.93 13.13 1.47
C PHE A 51 -20.69 11.63 1.65
N GLU A 52 -21.38 11.00 2.60
CA GLU A 52 -21.31 9.56 2.80
C GLU A 52 -22.06 8.81 1.70
N MET A 53 -23.26 9.26 1.32
CA MET A 53 -24.03 8.70 0.20
C MET A 53 -23.29 8.81 -1.14
N ALA A 54 -22.57 9.92 -1.38
CA ALA A 54 -21.81 10.13 -2.60
C ALA A 54 -20.63 9.17 -2.76
N ARG A 55 -20.19 8.47 -1.70
CA ARG A 55 -19.11 7.48 -1.72
C ARG A 55 -19.63 6.08 -2.03
N PHE A 56 -20.41 5.96 -3.11
CA PHE A 56 -20.91 4.67 -3.58
C PHE A 56 -19.79 3.74 -4.09
N GLU A 57 -18.63 4.32 -4.42
CA GLU A 57 -17.37 3.63 -4.72
C GLU A 57 -16.20 4.59 -4.45
N VAL A 58 -15.11 4.07 -3.90
CA VAL A 58 -13.92 4.84 -3.52
C VAL A 58 -12.65 4.08 -3.90
N PRO A 59 -11.53 4.81 -4.14
CA PRO A 59 -10.26 4.18 -4.46
C PRO A 59 -9.61 3.57 -3.21
N GLN A 60 -8.98 2.42 -3.41
CA GLN A 60 -7.94 1.83 -2.60
C GLN A 60 -6.69 1.57 -3.45
N HIS A 61 -5.53 1.42 -2.82
CA HIS A 61 -4.35 0.91 -3.49
C HIS A 61 -4.28 -0.61 -3.30
N ARG A 62 -3.35 -1.12 -2.48
CA ARG A 62 -3.08 -2.57 -2.39
C ARG A 62 -3.97 -3.28 -1.38
N TRP A 63 -4.46 -2.57 -0.37
CA TRP A 63 -5.23 -3.19 0.69
C TRP A 63 -6.31 -2.27 1.28
N LEU A 64 -7.30 -2.92 1.89
CA LEU A 64 -8.27 -2.33 2.79
C LEU A 64 -8.44 -3.23 4.02
N GLU A 65 -9.00 -2.67 5.08
CA GLU A 65 -9.23 -3.34 6.34
C GLU A 65 -10.58 -2.93 6.92
N MET A 66 -11.32 -3.92 7.40
CA MET A 66 -12.54 -3.75 8.18
C MET A 66 -12.47 -4.67 9.39
N GLY A 67 -12.70 -4.10 10.55
CA GLY A 67 -12.59 -4.81 11.81
C GLY A 67 -13.09 -3.97 12.97
N GLU A 68 -13.12 -4.63 14.12
CA GLU A 68 -13.33 -4.02 15.43
C GLU A 68 -11.97 -3.57 16.00
N ASP A 69 -11.91 -3.27 17.29
CA ASP A 69 -10.69 -2.72 17.90
C ASP A 69 -9.61 -3.80 18.13
N ASP A 70 -10.00 -5.05 18.30
CA ASP A 70 -9.14 -6.17 18.68
C ASP A 70 -9.00 -7.25 17.61
N HIS A 71 -9.80 -7.23 16.55
CA HIS A 71 -9.71 -8.17 15.45
C HIS A 71 -10.39 -7.64 14.19
N GLY A 72 -10.08 -8.23 13.04
CA GLY A 72 -10.67 -7.82 11.78
C GLY A 72 -10.17 -8.60 10.58
N LEU A 73 -10.46 -8.06 9.41
CA LEU A 73 -10.08 -8.65 8.12
C LEU A 73 -9.35 -7.62 7.26
N VAL A 74 -8.10 -7.93 6.92
CA VAL A 74 -7.35 -7.25 5.86
C VAL A 74 -7.65 -7.96 4.55
N ILE A 75 -7.98 -7.18 3.52
CA ILE A 75 -8.17 -7.64 2.16
C ILE A 75 -7.08 -7.00 1.31
N VAL A 76 -6.26 -7.84 0.67
CA VAL A 76 -5.19 -7.42 -0.23
C VAL A 76 -5.57 -7.80 -1.66
N ASN A 77 -5.21 -6.95 -2.62
CA ASN A 77 -5.41 -7.17 -4.05
C ASN A 77 -4.14 -6.83 -4.84
N ASP A 78 -4.07 -7.30 -6.08
CA ASP A 78 -2.96 -7.07 -7.02
C ASP A 78 -3.26 -6.02 -8.11
N SER A 79 -4.55 -5.75 -8.38
CA SER A 79 -4.96 -5.07 -9.62
C SER A 79 -6.28 -4.29 -9.54
N LYS A 80 -7.00 -4.35 -8.42
CA LYS A 80 -8.38 -3.83 -8.29
C LYS A 80 -8.47 -2.68 -7.29
N TYR A 81 -8.69 -1.48 -7.83
CA TYR A 81 -8.61 -0.22 -7.08
C TYR A 81 -9.94 0.30 -6.55
N GLY A 82 -11.08 -0.21 -7.02
CA GLY A 82 -12.41 0.27 -6.62
C GLY A 82 -13.03 -0.60 -5.53
N PHE A 83 -13.55 0.02 -4.48
CA PHE A 83 -14.39 -0.68 -3.51
C PHE A 83 -15.48 0.22 -2.91
N SER A 84 -16.45 -0.38 -2.27
CA SER A 84 -17.42 0.29 -1.40
C SER A 84 -17.60 -0.52 -0.12
N ALA A 85 -17.93 0.15 0.97
CA ALA A 85 -18.23 -0.49 2.24
C ALA A 85 -19.51 0.09 2.82
N HIS A 86 -20.41 -0.79 3.28
CA HIS A 86 -21.68 -0.40 3.87
C HIS A 86 -22.00 -1.33 5.03
N HIS A 87 -22.06 -0.77 6.25
CA HIS A 87 -22.08 -1.55 7.48
C HIS A 87 -20.95 -2.58 7.52
N SER A 88 -21.28 -3.87 7.58
CA SER A 88 -20.35 -5.00 7.61
C SER A 88 -20.11 -5.64 6.24
N GLU A 89 -20.61 -5.04 5.16
CA GLU A 89 -20.42 -5.51 3.79
C GLU A 89 -19.30 -4.72 3.10
N ILE A 90 -18.38 -5.44 2.45
CA ILE A 90 -17.38 -4.88 1.53
C ILE A 90 -17.72 -5.38 0.12
N SER A 91 -17.77 -4.46 -0.84
CA SER A 91 -18.00 -4.78 -2.25
C SER A 91 -16.83 -4.26 -3.08
N LEU A 92 -16.08 -5.17 -3.69
CA LEU A 92 -14.90 -4.90 -4.53
C LEU A 92 -15.32 -4.86 -6.00
N SER A 93 -14.87 -3.83 -6.70
CA SER A 93 -15.08 -3.67 -8.15
C SER A 93 -14.10 -4.55 -8.91
N LEU A 94 -14.59 -5.55 -9.66
CA LEU A 94 -13.73 -6.49 -10.38
C LEU A 94 -13.55 -6.09 -11.85
N LEU A 95 -14.63 -6.10 -12.63
CA LEU A 95 -14.60 -5.80 -14.07
C LEU A 95 -15.79 -4.95 -14.45
N ARG A 96 -15.62 -4.09 -15.46
CA ARG A 96 -16.68 -3.21 -15.94
C ARG A 96 -16.74 -3.24 -17.47
N GLY A 97 -17.85 -3.74 -18.01
CA GLY A 97 -18.12 -3.71 -19.46
C GLY A 97 -18.65 -2.36 -19.93
N ALA A 98 -17.88 -1.28 -19.75
CA ALA A 98 -18.25 0.03 -20.31
C ALA A 98 -18.26 -0.02 -21.85
N ILE A 99 -19.11 0.78 -22.50
CA ILE A 99 -19.22 0.84 -23.98
C ILE A 99 -18.77 2.18 -24.57
N TYR A 100 -18.37 3.11 -23.70
CA TYR A 100 -17.84 4.42 -24.07
C TYR A 100 -16.70 4.77 -23.10
N PRO A 101 -15.57 5.30 -23.58
CA PRO A 101 -15.27 5.65 -24.98
C PRO A 101 -14.96 4.44 -25.88
N ASP A 102 -14.61 3.30 -25.30
CA ASP A 102 -14.31 2.07 -26.03
C ASP A 102 -15.48 1.09 -25.93
N PHE A 103 -15.90 0.55 -27.07
CA PHE A 103 -16.94 -0.46 -27.14
C PHE A 103 -16.46 -1.80 -26.56
N PHE A 104 -15.18 -2.14 -26.70
CA PHE A 104 -14.62 -3.42 -26.25
C PHE A 104 -13.86 -3.29 -24.92
N SER A 105 -14.17 -2.27 -24.11
CA SER A 105 -13.53 -2.04 -22.82
C SER A 105 -13.60 -3.28 -21.94
N ASP A 106 -12.44 -3.70 -21.44
CA ASP A 106 -12.24 -4.88 -20.60
C ASP A 106 -12.75 -6.20 -21.24
N GLU A 107 -12.99 -6.28 -22.56
CA GLU A 107 -13.37 -7.54 -23.21
C GLU A 107 -12.18 -8.51 -23.28
N GLY A 108 -12.45 -9.80 -23.03
CA GLY A 108 -11.46 -10.88 -23.09
C GLY A 108 -11.09 -11.47 -21.74
N LYS A 109 -9.90 -12.08 -21.66
CA LYS A 109 -9.46 -12.85 -20.49
C LYS A 109 -8.78 -11.98 -19.46
N HIS A 110 -9.22 -12.10 -18.22
CA HIS A 110 -8.67 -11.43 -17.05
C HIS A 110 -8.24 -12.44 -16.02
N HIS A 111 -7.15 -12.12 -15.35
CA HIS A 111 -6.67 -12.82 -14.18
C HIS A 111 -6.44 -11.80 -13.07
N PHE A 112 -6.90 -12.10 -11.86
CA PHE A 112 -6.64 -11.26 -10.69
C PHE A 112 -6.79 -12.06 -9.40
N GLU A 113 -6.00 -11.66 -8.41
CA GLU A 113 -5.94 -12.35 -7.12
C GLU A 113 -6.28 -11.41 -5.95
N PHE A 114 -6.88 -12.00 -4.92
CA PHE A 114 -7.10 -11.38 -3.63
C PHE A 114 -6.60 -12.29 -2.51
N ARG A 115 -6.22 -11.67 -1.40
CA ARG A 115 -5.88 -12.39 -0.17
C ARG A 115 -6.66 -11.83 1.00
N LEU A 116 -7.38 -12.71 1.69
CA LEU A 116 -8.15 -12.41 2.89
C LEU A 116 -7.36 -12.86 4.12
N ILE A 117 -7.05 -11.91 5.00
CA ILE A 117 -6.13 -12.12 6.13
C ILE A 117 -6.83 -11.67 7.41
N PRO A 118 -7.33 -12.60 8.23
CA PRO A 118 -7.77 -12.26 9.57
C PRO A 118 -6.57 -11.79 10.38
N HIS A 119 -6.79 -10.80 11.22
CA HIS A 119 -5.80 -10.31 12.17
C HIS A 119 -6.41 -10.22 13.56
N ASP A 120 -5.56 -10.44 14.56
CA ASP A 120 -5.86 -10.19 15.96
C ASP A 120 -4.96 -9.02 16.41
N GLY A 121 -5.58 -7.96 16.92
CA GLY A 121 -4.92 -6.76 17.41
C GLY A 121 -4.63 -5.72 16.31
N ASP A 122 -3.39 -5.25 16.25
CA ASP A 122 -3.04 -4.15 15.34
C ASP A 122 -2.97 -4.63 13.89
N TRP A 123 -3.89 -4.13 13.07
CA TRP A 123 -3.95 -4.43 11.65
C TRP A 123 -2.79 -3.85 10.83
N LYS A 124 -2.17 -2.75 11.29
CA LYS A 124 -1.23 -1.96 10.45
C LYS A 124 -0.02 -2.78 9.96
N PRO A 125 0.67 -3.56 10.81
CA PRO A 125 1.79 -4.39 10.35
C PRO A 125 1.33 -5.48 9.37
N VAL A 126 0.15 -6.07 9.58
CA VAL A 126 -0.42 -7.12 8.72
C VAL A 126 -0.74 -6.55 7.34
N ALA A 127 -1.50 -5.46 7.30
CA ALA A 127 -1.89 -4.79 6.06
C ALA A 127 -0.70 -4.31 5.25
N LEU A 128 0.27 -3.64 5.89
CA LEU A 128 1.47 -3.16 5.22
C LEU A 128 2.31 -4.32 4.66
N ARG A 129 2.61 -5.33 5.48
CA ARG A 129 3.48 -6.45 5.08
C ARG A 129 2.87 -7.22 3.92
N HIS A 130 1.59 -7.59 4.02
CA HIS A 130 0.92 -8.37 2.99
C HIS A 130 0.58 -7.54 1.76
N GLY A 131 0.16 -6.28 1.91
CA GLY A 131 -0.04 -5.36 0.80
C GLY A 131 1.21 -5.20 -0.05
N VAL A 132 2.36 -4.97 0.59
CA VAL A 132 3.65 -4.82 -0.08
C VAL A 132 4.14 -6.14 -0.69
N SER A 133 4.16 -7.23 0.06
CA SER A 133 4.70 -8.51 -0.43
C SER A 133 3.86 -9.17 -1.52
N PHE A 134 2.52 -9.02 -1.47
CA PHE A 134 1.62 -9.55 -2.50
C PHE A 134 1.80 -8.83 -3.84
N ASN A 135 2.15 -7.54 -3.80
CA ASN A 135 2.32 -6.70 -4.98
C ASN A 135 3.79 -6.57 -5.43
N MET A 136 4.71 -7.36 -4.88
CA MET A 136 6.11 -7.35 -5.27
C MET A 136 6.51 -8.71 -5.84
N MET A 137 6.85 -8.72 -7.13
CA MET A 137 7.49 -9.86 -7.74
C MET A 137 8.86 -10.09 -7.07
N ILE A 138 9.10 -11.32 -6.60
CA ILE A 138 10.39 -11.73 -6.05
C ILE A 138 11.14 -12.48 -7.17
N PRO A 139 12.08 -11.82 -7.88
CA PRO A 139 12.85 -12.50 -8.92
C PRO A 139 13.77 -13.55 -8.28
N ALA A 140 13.70 -14.78 -8.79
CA ALA A 140 14.66 -15.83 -8.48
C ALA A 140 15.78 -15.81 -9.54
N ILE A 141 17.03 -15.67 -9.11
CA ILE A 141 18.19 -15.59 -10.00
C ILE A 141 19.24 -16.60 -9.54
N HIS A 142 19.81 -17.37 -10.48
CA HIS A 142 20.94 -18.25 -10.18
C HIS A 142 22.23 -17.43 -9.96
N GLY A 143 22.92 -17.69 -8.86
CA GLY A 143 24.18 -17.01 -8.56
C GLY A 143 24.64 -17.25 -7.13
N ARG A 144 25.67 -16.50 -6.73
CA ARG A 144 26.12 -16.48 -5.33
C ARG A 144 25.35 -15.40 -4.57
N ILE A 145 24.86 -15.75 -3.38
CA ILE A 145 24.23 -14.78 -2.49
C ILE A 145 25.27 -13.72 -2.12
N ARG A 146 25.09 -12.51 -2.64
CA ARG A 146 25.61 -11.30 -1.99
C ARG A 146 24.61 -10.87 -0.93
N ASN A 147 25.01 -10.06 0.05
CA ASN A 147 24.07 -9.48 1.02
C ASN A 147 23.57 -8.12 0.49
N PRO A 148 22.52 -8.06 -0.36
CA PRO A 148 22.05 -6.80 -0.95
C PRO A 148 21.56 -5.82 0.12
N MET A 149 21.02 -6.33 1.23
CA MET A 149 20.63 -5.51 2.37
C MET A 149 21.81 -4.95 3.17
N GLY A 150 23.02 -5.48 2.98
CA GLY A 150 24.22 -5.04 3.72
C GLY A 150 24.45 -3.54 3.57
N ILE A 151 24.42 -3.03 2.33
CA ILE A 151 24.61 -1.61 2.03
C ILE A 151 23.55 -0.75 2.73
N LEU A 152 22.28 -1.15 2.64
CA LEU A 152 21.19 -0.40 3.29
C LEU A 152 21.30 -0.43 4.82
N LYS A 153 21.71 -1.56 5.40
CA LYS A 153 21.95 -1.70 6.85
C LYS A 153 23.20 -0.95 7.34
N GLU A 154 24.13 -0.63 6.46
CA GLU A 154 25.25 0.27 6.75
C GLU A 154 24.84 1.75 6.75
N LEU A 155 23.79 2.11 6.01
CA LEU A 155 23.29 3.48 5.94
C LEU A 155 22.24 3.76 7.02
N PHE A 156 21.38 2.79 7.32
CA PHE A 156 20.23 2.95 8.21
C PHE A 156 20.10 1.80 9.20
N GLU A 157 19.47 2.08 10.35
CA GLU A 157 18.81 1.07 11.15
C GLU A 157 17.39 0.86 10.65
N ILE A 158 17.17 -0.24 9.93
CA ILE A 158 15.90 -0.50 9.24
C ILE A 158 14.94 -1.19 10.20
N SER A 159 13.78 -0.57 10.40
CA SER A 159 12.63 -1.09 11.13
C SER A 159 11.45 -1.31 10.16
N GLU A 160 10.32 -1.79 10.68
CA GLU A 160 9.08 -1.88 9.88
C GLU A 160 8.42 -0.51 9.62
N ASN A 161 8.78 0.53 10.37
CA ASN A 161 8.25 1.88 10.23
C ASN A 161 9.30 2.89 10.75
N PRO A 162 9.78 3.86 9.94
CA PRO A 162 9.26 4.25 8.63
C PRO A 162 9.66 3.28 7.52
N VAL A 163 8.82 3.20 6.49
CA VAL A 163 8.94 2.24 5.38
C VAL A 163 9.83 2.81 4.29
N LEU A 164 10.79 2.02 3.79
CA LEU A 164 11.57 2.37 2.61
C LEU A 164 10.67 2.28 1.37
N SER A 165 10.41 3.43 0.74
CA SER A 165 9.59 3.50 -0.48
C SER A 165 10.41 3.42 -1.77
N SER A 166 11.57 4.06 -1.81
CA SER A 166 12.40 4.07 -3.01
C SER A 166 13.88 4.19 -2.67
N LEU A 167 14.69 3.48 -3.44
CA LEU A 167 16.14 3.59 -3.49
C LEU A 167 16.52 3.75 -4.96
N LYS A 168 17.16 4.87 -5.31
CA LYS A 168 17.59 5.10 -6.69
C LYS A 168 18.86 5.94 -6.75
N LYS A 169 19.49 5.98 -7.92
CA LYS A 169 20.53 6.95 -8.24
C LYS A 169 19.91 8.34 -8.45
N ARG A 170 20.57 9.40 -7.99
CA ARG A 170 20.19 10.78 -8.30
C ARG A 170 20.45 11.03 -9.80
N TYR A 171 19.64 11.86 -10.43
CA TYR A 171 19.83 12.15 -11.85
C TYR A 171 21.24 12.71 -12.10
N ASP A 172 21.94 12.13 -13.09
CA ASP A 172 23.27 12.54 -13.55
C ASP A 172 24.35 12.66 -12.44
N SER A 173 24.27 11.85 -11.38
CA SER A 173 25.31 11.80 -10.35
C SER A 173 25.45 10.42 -9.71
N GLU A 174 26.58 10.12 -9.08
CA GLU A 174 26.79 8.88 -8.30
C GLU A 174 26.13 8.89 -6.91
N GLU A 175 25.35 9.93 -6.61
CA GLU A 175 24.67 10.06 -5.33
C GLU A 175 23.43 9.15 -5.30
N VAL A 176 23.10 8.68 -4.10
CA VAL A 176 21.98 7.76 -3.88
C VAL A 176 20.86 8.50 -3.18
N VAL A 177 19.66 8.46 -3.76
CA VAL A 177 18.43 9.00 -3.20
C VAL A 177 17.67 7.87 -2.51
N VAL A 178 17.35 8.09 -1.23
CA VAL A 178 16.60 7.14 -0.40
C VAL A 178 15.37 7.85 0.15
N ARG A 179 14.18 7.28 -0.04
CA ARG A 179 12.92 7.85 0.45
C ARG A 179 12.23 6.93 1.41
N PHE A 180 11.89 7.47 2.57
CA PHE A 180 11.12 6.80 3.60
C PHE A 180 9.78 7.50 3.81
N TYR A 181 8.78 6.76 4.25
CA TYR A 181 7.52 7.32 4.72
C TYR A 181 7.05 6.65 6.00
N GLU A 182 6.41 7.43 6.86
CA GLU A 182 5.69 6.91 8.01
C GLU A 182 4.34 6.36 7.54
N SER A 183 4.05 5.11 7.85
CA SER A 183 2.90 4.39 7.27
C SER A 183 1.75 4.15 8.24
N ARG A 184 1.96 4.33 9.54
CA ARG A 184 1.09 3.88 10.62
C ARG A 184 0.31 5.01 11.29
N GLY A 185 0.58 6.27 10.93
CA GLY A 185 -0.04 7.44 11.54
C GLY A 185 0.52 7.76 12.93
N GLU A 186 1.71 7.25 13.27
CA GLU A 186 2.35 7.44 14.56
C GLU A 186 3.72 8.13 14.43
N ARG A 187 4.26 8.67 15.53
CA ARG A 187 5.63 9.22 15.51
C ARG A 187 6.62 8.08 15.57
N THR A 188 7.52 8.03 14.61
CA THR A 188 8.62 7.04 14.57
C THR A 188 9.97 7.72 14.36
N LYS A 189 11.05 6.95 14.51
CA LYS A 189 12.43 7.39 14.36
C LYS A 189 13.13 6.54 13.31
N LEU A 190 14.00 7.16 12.53
CA LEU A 190 14.94 6.50 11.64
C LEU A 190 16.36 6.86 12.08
N ASN A 191 17.16 5.86 12.46
CA ASN A 191 18.56 6.09 12.79
C ASN A 191 19.42 5.99 11.53
N ILE A 192 20.21 7.04 11.29
CA ILE A 192 21.10 7.17 10.15
C ILE A 192 22.54 6.97 10.64
N LYS A 193 23.27 6.05 10.00
CA LYS A 193 24.61 5.62 10.42
C LYS A 193 25.76 6.34 9.70
N LYS A 194 25.51 6.90 8.51
CA LYS A 194 26.48 7.66 7.73
C LYS A 194 25.93 9.04 7.38
N GLY A 195 26.78 10.04 7.22
CA GLY A 195 26.35 11.41 6.88
C GLY A 195 25.51 11.45 5.60
N MET A 196 24.37 12.13 5.65
CA MET A 196 23.43 12.31 4.55
C MET A 196 22.85 13.72 4.58
N PHE A 197 22.22 14.14 3.48
CA PHE A 197 21.45 15.38 3.42
C PHE A 197 19.96 15.07 3.28
N ARG A 198 19.11 15.87 3.93
CA ARG A 198 17.68 15.91 3.63
C ARG A 198 17.48 16.56 2.26
N SER A 199 16.48 16.09 1.52
CA SER A 199 16.06 16.70 0.27
C SER A 199 14.55 16.81 0.16
N ASN A 200 14.09 17.67 -0.74
CA ASN A 200 12.69 17.67 -1.16
C ASN A 200 12.40 16.50 -2.14
N ILE A 201 11.18 16.46 -2.69
CA ILE A 201 10.76 15.41 -3.64
C ILE A 201 11.49 15.50 -4.99
N LEU A 202 11.96 16.70 -5.37
CA LEU A 202 12.70 16.99 -6.60
C LEU A 202 14.20 16.72 -6.44
N GLU A 203 14.62 16.19 -5.28
CA GLU A 203 16.03 15.88 -4.98
C GLU A 203 16.90 17.13 -4.81
N ASP A 204 16.30 18.29 -4.50
CA ASP A 204 17.05 19.47 -4.09
C ASP A 204 17.55 19.28 -2.65
N GLU A 205 18.86 19.47 -2.47
CA GLU A 205 19.51 19.37 -1.17
C GLU A 205 19.06 20.51 -0.26
N LEU A 206 18.68 20.19 0.97
CA LEU A 206 18.20 21.16 1.95
C LEU A 206 19.25 21.37 3.05
N GLU A 207 19.26 20.47 4.03
CA GLU A 207 20.12 20.55 5.22
C GLU A 207 20.72 19.18 5.53
N PRO A 208 21.86 19.10 6.24
CA PRO A 208 22.38 17.83 6.73
C PRO A 208 21.34 17.08 7.56
N ALA A 209 21.21 15.78 7.33
CA ALA A 209 20.34 14.93 8.13
C ALA A 209 20.96 14.67 9.51
N GLY A 210 20.13 14.60 10.54
CA GLY A 210 20.56 14.19 11.88
C GLY A 210 20.83 12.69 11.93
N SER A 211 21.60 12.24 12.94
CA SER A 211 21.80 10.81 13.19
C SER A 211 20.52 10.08 13.61
N CYS A 212 19.51 10.81 14.11
CA CYS A 212 18.18 10.29 14.41
C CYS A 212 17.12 11.23 13.83
N GLU A 213 16.37 10.73 12.86
CA GLU A 213 15.34 11.46 12.12
C GLU A 213 13.94 11.12 12.65
N ILE A 214 13.24 12.10 13.22
CA ILE A 214 11.89 11.92 13.77
C ILE A 214 10.83 12.16 12.69
N PHE A 215 10.09 11.11 12.33
CA PHE A 215 8.94 11.20 11.44
C PHE A 215 7.69 11.59 12.22
N ARG A 216 6.95 12.57 11.69
CA ARG A 216 5.56 12.83 12.10
C ARG A 216 4.63 11.80 11.43
N PRO A 217 3.42 11.57 11.96
CA PRO A 217 2.41 10.77 11.28
C PRO A 217 2.31 11.09 9.79
N PHE A 218 2.41 10.07 8.94
CA PHE A 218 2.35 10.15 7.47
C PHE A 218 3.41 11.06 6.81
N ALA A 219 4.50 11.38 7.51
CA ALA A 219 5.58 12.17 6.92
C ALA A 219 6.35 11.35 5.86
N VAL A 220 6.62 11.96 4.71
CA VAL A 220 7.52 11.44 3.69
C VAL A 220 8.83 12.23 3.76
N ARG A 221 9.97 11.54 3.77
CA ARG A 221 11.29 12.17 3.79
C ARG A 221 12.21 11.53 2.78
N THR A 222 12.97 12.39 2.10
CA THR A 222 13.96 11.99 1.11
C THR A 222 15.34 12.38 1.63
N PHE A 223 16.31 11.49 1.43
CA PHE A 223 17.69 11.65 1.85
C PHE A 223 18.63 11.39 0.68
N ILE A 224 19.72 12.14 0.62
CA ILE A 224 20.78 12.00 -0.37
C ILE A 224 22.04 11.51 0.34
N TYR A 225 22.55 10.36 -0.07
CA TYR A 225 23.85 9.83 0.34
C TYR A 225 24.86 10.08 -0.77
N LYS A 226 25.98 10.70 -0.39
CA LYS A 226 27.11 10.97 -1.28
C LYS A 226 28.20 9.95 -0.96
N PRO A 227 28.36 8.87 -1.75
CA PRO A 227 29.43 7.91 -1.52
C PRO A 227 30.79 8.60 -1.64
N LEU A 228 31.70 8.30 -0.72
CA LEU A 228 33.09 8.74 -0.83
C LEU A 228 33.71 8.06 -2.06
N LYS A 229 34.39 8.85 -2.90
CA LYS A 229 35.18 8.33 -4.04
C LYS A 229 36.34 7.47 -3.56
#